data_AF-A0A2T7PQK8-F1
#
_entry.id   AF-A0A2T7PQK8-F1
#
_cell.length_a   1.000
_cell.length_b   1.000
_cell.length_c   1.000
_cell.angle_alpha   90.00
_cell.angle_beta   90.00
_cell.angle_gamma   90.00
#
_symmetry.space_group_name_H-M   'P 1'
#
loop_
_entity.id
_entity.type
_entity.pdbx_description
1 polymer ?
#
loop_
_entity_poly.entity_id
_entity_poly.type
_entity_poly.pdbx_seq_one_letter_code
_entity_poly.pdbx_strand_id
1 'polypeptide(L)'
;MTGPYDNSERQDLTICRSRWWLNLLYVNNIVEADKMCFGWSWYLANDMQFYVIAPLALLPWAYGKKIIGILVCLALVAVHIISNGVIVHRQKTMFLSTENGDYMKNVYYPPWTRVGPFFIGLLLGYTLHVTGSKYKIRKMFAALGWLVAAAAGLTCVYVMFDNVKNFYQTFQGAWNMDQYTAYETLSRPVWACAVAWVIFACCSGSGGFVNTFLSWSGWTPLSRLTYGVYLFHLITFFVLLANRITPFHASTWTMTDMTVSVTVLTFMVSFVFSLLVESPTLGLEKLLLGSSRGKKSH
;
A
#
# COMPACT_ATOMS: atom_id res chain seq x y z
N MET A 1 -0.96 -8.51 -34.24
CA MET A 1 -0.73 -9.78 -33.52
C MET A 1 -2.02 -10.09 -32.78
N THR A 2 -2.87 -10.95 -33.32
CA THR A 2 -4.18 -11.30 -32.74
C THR A 2 -4.01 -12.52 -31.84
N GLY A 3 -3.59 -12.28 -30.59
CA GLY A 3 -3.60 -13.30 -29.54
C GLY A 3 -4.99 -13.42 -28.89
N PRO A 4 -5.24 -14.45 -28.07
CA PRO A 4 -6.52 -14.66 -27.38
C PRO A 4 -6.94 -13.51 -26.42
N TYR A 5 -6.10 -12.50 -26.21
CA TYR A 5 -6.34 -11.29 -25.39
C TYR A 5 -6.59 -9.99 -26.21
N ASP A 6 -6.59 -10.04 -27.55
CA ASP A 6 -6.70 -8.84 -28.41
C ASP A 6 -8.03 -8.08 -28.23
N ASN A 7 -9.12 -8.80 -27.91
CA ASN A 7 -10.44 -8.17 -27.74
C ASN A 7 -10.57 -7.37 -26.42
N SER A 8 -9.90 -7.81 -25.33
CA SER A 8 -9.89 -7.07 -24.06
C SER A 8 -9.10 -5.77 -24.17
N GLU A 9 -7.98 -5.77 -24.91
CA GLU A 9 -7.13 -4.59 -25.06
C GLU A 9 -7.87 -3.42 -25.72
N ARG A 10 -8.78 -3.67 -26.68
CA ARG A 10 -9.56 -2.60 -27.34
C ARG A 10 -10.56 -1.92 -26.40
N GLN A 11 -11.15 -2.67 -25.48
CA GLN A 11 -12.10 -2.12 -24.51
C GLN A 11 -11.38 -1.24 -23.49
N ASP A 12 -10.22 -1.70 -23.00
CA ASP A 12 -9.39 -0.96 -22.04
C ASP A 12 -8.87 0.36 -22.63
N LEU A 13 -8.43 0.35 -23.89
CA LEU A 13 -7.98 1.57 -24.58
C LEU A 13 -9.08 2.63 -24.71
N THR A 14 -10.33 2.21 -24.91
CA THR A 14 -11.48 3.13 -25.04
C THR A 14 -11.81 3.78 -23.69
N ILE A 15 -11.78 3.00 -22.60
CA ILE A 15 -11.93 3.51 -21.23
C ILE A 15 -10.80 4.50 -20.91
N CYS A 16 -9.55 4.13 -21.24
CA CYS A 16 -8.39 5.01 -21.07
C CYS A 16 -8.51 6.35 -21.78
N ARG A 17 -8.93 6.34 -23.05
CA ARG A 17 -9.06 7.58 -23.83
C ARG A 17 -10.09 8.55 -23.25
N SER A 18 -11.14 8.04 -22.63
CA SER A 18 -12.21 8.87 -22.04
C SER A 18 -11.95 9.26 -20.58
N ARG A 19 -11.15 8.48 -19.84
CA ARG A 19 -11.02 8.58 -18.36
C ARG A 19 -9.60 8.84 -17.85
N TRP A 20 -8.61 9.06 -18.72
CA TRP A 20 -7.22 9.33 -18.31
C TRP A 20 -7.10 10.45 -17.26
N TRP A 21 -7.92 11.50 -17.39
CA TRP A 21 -7.91 12.67 -16.51
C TRP A 21 -8.26 12.35 -15.05
N LEU A 22 -9.00 11.26 -14.78
CA LEU A 22 -9.31 10.82 -13.43
C LEU A 22 -8.05 10.41 -12.65
N ASN A 23 -7.06 9.84 -13.34
CA ASN A 23 -5.76 9.50 -12.74
C ASN A 23 -4.94 10.76 -12.47
N LEU A 24 -4.99 11.75 -13.36
CA LEU A 24 -4.29 13.02 -13.17
C LEU A 24 -4.82 13.79 -11.96
N LEU A 25 -6.14 13.75 -11.73
CA LEU A 25 -6.79 14.38 -10.58
C LEU A 25 -6.82 13.49 -9.33
N TYR A 26 -6.29 12.26 -9.38
CA TYR A 26 -6.29 11.31 -8.26
C TYR A 26 -7.70 11.02 -7.69
N VAL A 27 -8.70 10.87 -8.56
CA VAL A 27 -10.10 10.57 -8.17
C VAL A 27 -10.64 9.29 -8.82
N ASN A 28 -9.79 8.55 -9.52
CA ASN A 28 -10.14 7.31 -10.23
C ASN A 28 -10.64 6.17 -9.31
N ASN A 29 -10.33 6.22 -8.01
CA ASN A 29 -10.80 5.27 -7.01
C ASN A 29 -12.18 5.61 -6.41
N ILE A 30 -12.73 6.78 -6.72
CA ILE A 30 -14.03 7.27 -6.21
C ILE A 30 -15.02 7.45 -7.37
N VAL A 31 -14.58 8.08 -8.46
CA VAL A 31 -15.42 8.37 -9.62
C VAL A 31 -15.35 7.19 -10.58
N GLU A 32 -16.47 6.47 -10.72
CA GLU A 32 -16.60 5.31 -11.62
C GLU A 32 -15.44 4.32 -11.46
N ALA A 33 -15.16 3.92 -10.22
CA ALA A 33 -14.02 3.07 -9.87
C ALA A 33 -14.03 1.69 -10.56
N ASP A 34 -15.18 1.25 -11.08
CA ASP A 34 -15.31 0.06 -11.93
C ASP A 34 -14.73 0.24 -13.34
N LYS A 35 -14.46 1.47 -13.78
CA LYS A 35 -13.98 1.83 -15.13
C LYS A 35 -12.64 2.55 -15.07
N MET A 36 -11.73 2.04 -14.26
CA MET A 36 -10.36 2.56 -14.19
C MET A 36 -9.54 2.09 -15.38
N CYS A 37 -8.96 3.05 -16.10
CA CYS A 37 -7.97 2.78 -17.14
C CYS A 37 -6.71 2.07 -16.60
N PHE A 38 -6.25 2.52 -15.43
CA PHE A 38 -5.03 2.04 -14.81
C PHE A 38 -5.39 1.41 -13.49
N GLY A 39 -5.80 0.13 -13.53
CA GLY A 39 -6.49 -0.53 -12.43
C GLY A 39 -5.73 -0.59 -11.10
N TRP A 40 -4.43 -0.29 -11.07
CA TRP A 40 -3.62 -0.21 -9.85
C TRP A 40 -3.36 1.22 -9.35
N SER A 41 -3.62 2.29 -10.11
CA SER A 41 -3.42 3.67 -9.60
C SER A 41 -4.35 4.04 -8.45
N TRP A 42 -5.37 3.23 -8.12
CA TRP A 42 -6.25 3.47 -6.96
C TRP A 42 -5.45 3.72 -5.68
N TYR A 43 -4.27 3.08 -5.52
CA TYR A 43 -3.42 3.29 -4.36
C TYR A 43 -2.79 4.68 -4.37
N LEU A 44 -2.31 5.15 -5.52
CA LEU A 44 -1.77 6.50 -5.66
C LEU A 44 -2.85 7.55 -5.42
N ALA A 45 -4.08 7.29 -5.86
CA ALA A 45 -5.23 8.14 -5.56
C ALA A 45 -5.51 8.20 -4.06
N ASN A 46 -5.54 7.05 -3.38
CA ASN A 46 -5.67 7.00 -1.93
C ASN A 46 -4.54 7.77 -1.22
N ASP A 47 -3.28 7.55 -1.62
CA ASP A 47 -2.13 8.20 -0.99
C ASP A 47 -2.18 9.73 -1.12
N MET A 48 -2.48 10.24 -2.32
CA MET A 48 -2.67 11.68 -2.53
C MET A 48 -3.83 12.23 -1.71
N GLN A 49 -4.98 11.54 -1.69
CA GLN A 49 -6.14 11.92 -0.88
C GLN A 49 -5.79 11.97 0.61
N PHE A 50 -5.05 10.98 1.11
CA PHE A 50 -4.59 10.93 2.50
C PHE A 50 -3.62 12.06 2.83
N TYR A 51 -2.73 12.41 1.90
CA TYR A 51 -1.85 13.55 2.03
C TYR A 51 -2.63 14.87 2.14
N VAL A 52 -3.70 15.03 1.35
CA VAL A 52 -4.58 16.21 1.38
C VAL A 52 -5.32 16.33 2.72
N ILE A 53 -5.70 15.22 3.37
CA ILE A 53 -6.40 15.24 4.66
C ILE A 53 -5.47 15.19 5.89
N ALA A 54 -4.20 14.81 5.72
CA ALA A 54 -3.21 14.80 6.81
C ALA A 54 -3.09 16.12 7.59
N PRO A 55 -3.22 17.32 6.96
CA PRO A 55 -3.29 18.60 7.67
C PRO A 55 -4.34 18.68 8.78
N LEU A 56 -5.42 17.89 8.73
CA LEU A 56 -6.42 17.85 9.81
C LEU A 56 -5.81 17.41 11.14
N ALA A 57 -4.79 16.55 11.13
CA ALA A 57 -4.04 16.16 12.33
C ALA A 57 -2.79 17.04 12.54
N LEU A 58 -2.08 17.37 11.45
CA LEU A 58 -0.82 18.13 11.53
C LEU A 58 -1.01 19.58 12.00
N LEU A 59 -2.05 20.28 11.55
CA LEU A 59 -2.30 21.67 11.94
C LEU A 59 -2.56 21.80 13.45
N PRO A 60 -3.45 21.02 14.09
CA PRO A 60 -3.57 21.01 15.54
C PRO A 60 -2.24 20.79 16.26
N TRP A 61 -1.41 19.85 15.79
CA TRP A 61 -0.08 19.62 16.38
C TRP A 61 0.87 20.80 16.21
N ALA A 62 0.88 21.45 15.05
CA ALA A 62 1.67 22.65 14.80
C ALA A 62 1.29 23.81 15.74
N TYR A 63 0.01 23.94 16.09
CA TYR A 63 -0.49 24.93 17.05
C TYR A 63 -0.49 24.45 18.51
N GLY A 64 0.23 23.36 18.84
CA GLY A 64 0.38 22.86 20.22
C GLY A 64 -0.82 22.08 20.77
N LYS A 65 -1.89 21.89 19.99
CA LYS A 65 -3.10 21.15 20.38
C LYS A 65 -2.91 19.63 20.18
N LYS A 66 -2.02 19.05 20.99
CA LYS A 66 -1.59 17.64 20.91
C LYS A 66 -2.76 16.64 20.86
N ILE A 67 -3.72 16.81 21.76
CA ILE A 67 -4.86 15.90 21.93
C ILE A 67 -5.76 15.90 20.69
N ILE A 68 -6.01 17.07 20.08
CA ILE A 68 -6.91 17.17 18.92
C ILE A 68 -6.34 16.40 17.74
N GLY A 69 -5.05 16.55 17.41
CA GLY A 69 -4.47 15.79 16.31
C GLY A 69 -4.47 14.28 16.56
N ILE A 70 -4.28 13.84 17.81
CA ILE A 70 -4.40 12.42 18.18
C ILE A 70 -5.85 11.93 17.98
N LEU A 71 -6.84 12.69 18.44
CA LEU A 71 -8.26 12.36 18.27
C LEU A 71 -8.66 12.29 16.80
N VAL A 72 -8.13 13.17 15.94
CA VAL A 72 -8.36 13.12 14.48
C VAL A 72 -7.84 11.81 13.90
N CYS A 73 -6.62 11.41 14.23
CA CYS A 73 -6.07 10.14 13.75
C CYS A 73 -6.90 8.95 14.25
N LEU A 74 -7.29 8.93 15.53
CA LEU A 74 -8.13 7.86 16.09
C LEU A 74 -9.51 7.82 15.42
N ALA A 75 -10.10 8.97 15.13
CA ALA A 75 -11.37 9.07 14.42
C ALA A 75 -11.26 8.48 13.00
N LEU A 76 -10.17 8.76 12.27
CA LEU A 76 -9.97 8.22 10.92
C LEU A 76 -9.65 6.72 10.92
N VAL A 77 -8.94 6.22 11.94
CA VAL A 77 -8.82 4.77 12.17
C VAL A 77 -10.19 4.15 12.48
N ALA A 78 -11.05 4.83 13.25
CA ALA A 78 -12.41 4.36 13.49
C ALA A 78 -13.26 4.36 12.20
N VAL A 79 -13.11 5.36 11.33
CA VAL A 79 -13.75 5.38 9.99
C VAL A 79 -13.34 4.15 9.18
N HIS A 80 -12.05 3.78 9.20
CA HIS A 80 -11.57 2.54 8.58
C HIS A 80 -12.28 1.30 9.13
N ILE A 81 -12.33 1.17 10.46
CA ILE A 81 -12.89 0.00 11.12
C ILE A 81 -14.39 -0.11 10.85
N ILE A 82 -15.13 0.98 11.05
CA ILE A 82 -16.58 1.02 10.88
C ILE A 82 -16.96 0.79 9.42
N SER A 83 -16.29 1.47 8.47
CA SER A 83 -16.63 1.33 7.06
C SER A 83 -16.35 -0.07 6.52
N ASN A 84 -15.20 -0.68 6.84
CA ASN A 84 -14.93 -2.07 6.46
C ASN A 84 -15.97 -3.02 7.08
N GLY A 85 -16.20 -2.92 8.39
CA GLY A 85 -17.14 -3.79 9.09
C GLY A 85 -18.55 -3.71 8.51
N VAL A 86 -19.05 -2.49 8.25
CA VAL A 86 -20.39 -2.27 7.70
C VAL A 86 -20.49 -2.73 6.25
N ILE A 87 -19.54 -2.35 5.38
CA ILE A 87 -19.62 -2.63 3.94
C ILE A 87 -19.48 -4.13 3.70
N VAL A 88 -18.44 -4.75 4.27
CA VAL A 88 -18.18 -6.18 4.09
C VAL A 88 -19.36 -6.99 4.61
N HIS A 89 -19.79 -6.77 5.85
CA HIS A 89 -20.88 -7.54 6.45
C HIS A 89 -22.24 -7.34 5.74
N ARG A 90 -22.61 -6.09 5.39
CA ARG A 90 -23.90 -5.83 4.74
C ARG A 90 -23.97 -6.34 3.31
N GLN A 91 -22.92 -6.11 2.53
CA GLN A 91 -22.90 -6.47 1.12
C GLN A 91 -22.52 -7.94 0.91
N LYS A 92 -22.08 -8.65 1.97
CA LYS A 92 -21.62 -10.04 1.91
C LYS A 92 -20.54 -10.26 0.84
N THR A 93 -19.71 -9.25 0.61
CA THR A 93 -18.71 -9.26 -0.46
C THR A 93 -17.44 -9.93 0.03
N MET A 94 -16.94 -10.91 -0.74
CA MET A 94 -15.65 -11.55 -0.51
C MET A 94 -14.81 -11.45 -1.80
N PHE A 95 -13.52 -11.14 -1.67
CA PHE A 95 -12.62 -10.87 -2.80
C PHE A 95 -12.68 -11.94 -3.90
N LEU A 96 -12.75 -13.22 -3.55
CA LEU A 96 -12.76 -14.33 -4.51
C LEU A 96 -14.14 -14.88 -4.86
N SER A 97 -15.21 -14.39 -4.21
CA SER A 97 -16.56 -14.98 -4.33
C SER A 97 -17.61 -14.00 -4.87
N THR A 98 -17.22 -12.77 -5.25
CA THR A 98 -18.17 -11.78 -5.81
C THR A 98 -18.09 -11.73 -7.33
N GLU A 99 -19.19 -12.11 -8.00
CA GLU A 99 -19.28 -12.19 -9.47
C GLU A 99 -19.15 -10.83 -10.19
N ASN A 100 -19.38 -9.70 -9.51
CA ASN A 100 -19.50 -8.38 -10.15
C ASN A 100 -18.38 -7.39 -9.80
N GLY A 101 -17.29 -7.83 -9.17
CA GLY A 101 -16.23 -6.90 -8.73
C GLY A 101 -16.66 -5.93 -7.63
N ASP A 102 -17.80 -6.18 -6.97
CA ASP A 102 -18.33 -5.35 -5.89
C ASP A 102 -17.35 -5.18 -4.72
N TYR A 103 -16.60 -6.23 -4.39
CA TYR A 103 -15.53 -6.13 -3.41
C TYR A 103 -14.48 -5.09 -3.83
N MET A 104 -14.07 -5.10 -5.10
CA MET A 104 -13.06 -4.16 -5.59
C MET A 104 -13.58 -2.72 -5.48
N LYS A 105 -14.80 -2.48 -5.96
CA LYS A 105 -15.44 -1.17 -5.97
C LYS A 105 -15.75 -0.62 -4.58
N ASN A 106 -16.25 -1.46 -3.67
CA ASN A 106 -16.81 -0.99 -2.40
C ASN A 106 -15.86 -1.16 -1.21
N VAL A 107 -14.91 -2.12 -1.28
CA VAL A 107 -14.00 -2.44 -0.17
C VAL A 107 -12.54 -2.17 -0.56
N TYR A 108 -12.13 -2.52 -1.79
CA TYR A 108 -10.72 -2.48 -2.15
C TYR A 108 -10.23 -1.08 -2.56
N TYR A 109 -10.91 -0.40 -3.47
CA TYR A 109 -10.50 0.90 -3.98
C TYR A 109 -10.76 2.08 -3.05
N PRO A 110 -11.91 2.17 -2.34
CA PRO A 110 -12.28 3.40 -1.66
C PRO A 110 -11.33 3.83 -0.54
N PRO A 111 -11.16 5.13 -0.31
CA PRO A 111 -10.23 5.64 0.70
C PRO A 111 -10.67 5.33 2.13
N TRP A 112 -11.98 5.35 2.42
CA TRP A 112 -12.50 5.16 3.77
C TRP A 112 -12.21 3.77 4.35
N THR A 113 -12.10 2.73 3.52
CA THR A 113 -11.72 1.38 3.95
C THR A 113 -10.20 1.18 4.02
N ARG A 114 -9.41 2.21 3.70
CA ARG A 114 -7.95 2.16 3.54
C ARG A 114 -7.19 3.20 4.35
N VAL A 115 -7.89 4.16 4.95
CA VAL A 115 -7.30 5.31 5.66
C VAL A 115 -6.61 4.93 6.98
N GLY A 116 -6.97 3.80 7.60
CA GLY A 116 -6.49 3.40 8.92
C GLY A 116 -4.95 3.30 9.03
N PRO A 117 -4.28 2.45 8.22
CA PRO A 117 -2.82 2.33 8.22
C PRO A 117 -2.06 3.65 8.06
N PHE A 118 -2.57 4.56 7.21
CA PHE A 118 -1.93 5.86 6.99
C PHE A 118 -1.90 6.69 8.27
N PHE A 119 -3.03 6.81 8.98
CA PHE A 119 -3.10 7.59 10.22
C PHE A 119 -2.42 6.91 11.42
N ILE A 120 -2.29 5.58 11.42
CA ILE A 120 -1.41 4.88 12.36
C ILE A 120 0.06 5.28 12.13
N GLY A 121 0.50 5.31 10.86
CA GLY A 121 1.83 5.80 10.48
C GLY A 121 2.03 7.26 10.86
N LEU A 122 1.02 8.12 10.67
CA LEU A 122 1.08 9.54 11.03
C LEU A 122 1.22 9.74 12.55
N LEU A 123 0.48 8.96 13.36
CA LEU A 123 0.62 8.95 14.82
C LEU A 123 2.03 8.54 15.27
N LEU A 124 2.59 7.50 14.64
CA LEU A 124 3.96 7.10 14.90
C LEU A 124 4.94 8.22 14.55
N GLY A 125 4.80 8.84 13.37
CA GLY A 125 5.65 9.95 12.93
C GLY A 125 5.64 11.11 13.92
N TYR A 126 4.46 11.49 14.41
CA TYR A 126 4.31 12.51 15.45
C TYR A 126 4.96 12.10 16.77
N THR A 127 4.80 10.84 17.19
CA THR A 127 5.42 10.30 18.42
C THR A 127 6.95 10.34 18.33
N LEU A 128 7.52 9.95 17.19
CA LEU A 128 8.95 10.01 16.93
C LEU A 128 9.46 11.47 16.92
N HIS A 129 8.70 12.39 16.32
CA HIS A 129 9.03 13.81 16.30
C HIS A 129 9.09 14.41 17.71
N VAL A 130 8.05 14.19 18.53
CA VAL A 130 7.97 14.73 19.90
C VAL A 130 9.03 14.13 20.82
N THR A 131 9.36 12.84 20.65
CA THR A 131 10.37 12.16 21.46
C THR A 131 11.81 12.37 20.95
N GLY A 132 11.97 13.02 19.79
CA GLY A 132 13.25 13.17 19.10
C GLY A 132 13.94 11.83 18.81
N SER A 133 13.16 10.75 18.68
CA SER A 133 13.64 9.37 18.54
C SER A 133 14.58 8.89 19.67
N LYS A 134 14.60 9.56 20.82
CA LYS A 134 15.52 9.24 21.94
C LYS A 134 14.84 8.48 23.08
N TYR A 135 13.66 7.91 22.84
CA TYR A 135 12.90 7.21 23.87
C TYR A 135 13.61 5.91 24.29
N LYS A 136 13.93 5.77 25.58
CA LYS A 136 14.59 4.56 26.11
C LYS A 136 13.55 3.54 26.55
N ILE A 137 13.38 2.48 25.76
CA ILE A 137 12.46 1.38 26.06
C ILE A 137 13.09 0.42 27.07
N ARG A 138 12.34 0.01 28.10
CA ARG A 138 12.79 -1.06 29.02
C ARG A 138 12.91 -2.38 28.25
N LYS A 139 14.01 -3.11 28.44
CA LYS A 139 14.30 -4.37 27.70
C LYS A 139 13.14 -5.36 27.65
N MET A 140 12.43 -5.54 28.76
CA MET A 140 11.25 -6.43 28.82
C MET A 140 10.11 -5.96 27.91
N PHE A 141 9.81 -4.65 27.87
CA PHE A 141 8.79 -4.11 26.98
C PHE A 141 9.24 -4.16 25.52
N ALA A 142 10.54 -3.97 25.26
CA ALA A 142 11.08 -4.15 23.92
C ALA A 142 10.89 -5.59 23.43
N ALA A 143 11.25 -6.58 24.26
CA ALA A 143 11.07 -8.00 23.94
C ALA A 143 9.59 -8.37 23.74
N LEU A 144 8.70 -7.92 24.63
CA LEU A 144 7.26 -8.15 24.50
C LEU A 144 6.71 -7.53 23.21
N GLY A 145 7.09 -6.29 22.89
CA GLY A 145 6.63 -5.64 21.67
C GLY A 145 7.13 -6.35 20.41
N TRP A 146 8.37 -6.87 20.40
CA TRP A 146 8.87 -7.70 19.30
C TRP A 146 8.08 -8.99 19.13
N LEU A 147 7.78 -9.69 20.23
CA LEU A 147 6.95 -10.90 20.21
C LEU A 147 5.54 -10.60 19.68
N VAL A 148 4.90 -9.54 20.19
CA VAL A 148 3.56 -9.13 19.77
C VAL A 148 3.53 -8.70 18.30
N ALA A 149 4.51 -7.91 17.84
CA ALA A 149 4.59 -7.47 16.45
C ALA A 149 4.84 -8.65 15.49
N ALA A 150 5.72 -9.58 15.86
CA ALA A 150 5.98 -10.78 15.07
C ALA A 150 4.74 -11.68 15.01
N ALA A 151 4.10 -11.95 16.15
CA ALA A 151 2.87 -12.73 16.21
C ALA A 151 1.76 -12.09 15.38
N ALA A 152 1.50 -10.79 15.57
CA ALA A 152 0.50 -10.04 14.82
C ALA A 152 0.76 -10.06 13.30
N GLY A 153 2.01 -9.82 12.88
CA GLY A 153 2.41 -9.86 11.47
C GLY A 153 2.22 -11.24 10.86
N LEU A 154 2.70 -12.29 11.53
CA LEU A 154 2.54 -13.68 11.09
C LEU A 154 1.07 -14.07 11.03
N THR A 155 0.26 -13.71 12.04
CA THR A 155 -1.18 -13.96 12.01
C THR A 155 -1.82 -13.27 10.80
N CYS A 156 -1.56 -12.00 10.54
CA CYS A 156 -2.16 -11.29 9.39
C CYS A 156 -1.87 -11.98 8.05
N VAL A 157 -0.68 -12.56 7.88
CA VAL A 157 -0.26 -13.23 6.64
C VAL A 157 -0.82 -14.65 6.55
N TYR A 158 -0.65 -15.47 7.60
CA TYR A 158 -0.92 -16.90 7.51
C TYR A 158 -2.34 -17.30 7.85
N VAL A 159 -3.10 -16.49 8.60
CA VAL A 159 -4.45 -16.85 9.02
C VAL A 159 -5.38 -17.09 7.82
N MET A 160 -5.18 -16.35 6.72
CA MET A 160 -6.00 -16.50 5.50
C MET A 160 -5.77 -17.85 4.80
N PHE A 161 -4.66 -18.57 5.08
CA PHE A 161 -4.35 -19.85 4.44
C PHE A 161 -5.49 -20.86 4.61
N ASP A 162 -6.05 -20.99 5.82
CA ASP A 162 -7.15 -21.91 6.06
C ASP A 162 -8.42 -21.57 5.29
N ASN A 163 -8.66 -20.27 5.03
CA ASN A 163 -9.79 -19.81 4.23
C ASN A 163 -9.64 -20.19 2.75
N VAL A 164 -8.42 -20.10 2.20
CA VAL A 164 -8.18 -20.20 0.74
C VAL A 164 -7.61 -21.55 0.29
N LYS A 165 -7.07 -22.38 1.18
CA LYS A 165 -6.35 -23.63 0.81
C LYS A 165 -7.16 -24.60 -0.04
N ASN A 166 -8.48 -24.67 0.17
CA ASN A 166 -9.38 -25.55 -0.57
C ASN A 166 -10.27 -24.79 -1.56
N PHE A 167 -10.04 -23.48 -1.74
CA PHE A 167 -10.89 -22.63 -2.56
C PHE A 167 -10.97 -23.13 -4.01
N TYR A 168 -9.89 -23.69 -4.54
CA TYR A 168 -9.86 -24.27 -5.89
C TYR A 168 -10.77 -25.50 -6.07
N GLN A 169 -11.16 -26.16 -4.97
CA GLN A 169 -12.03 -27.34 -4.99
C GLN A 169 -13.50 -26.96 -4.80
N THR A 170 -13.77 -26.04 -3.89
CA THR A 170 -15.13 -25.71 -3.44
C THR A 170 -15.67 -24.42 -4.05
N PHE A 171 -14.80 -23.58 -4.63
CA PHE A 171 -15.09 -22.18 -5.02
C PHE A 171 -15.73 -21.36 -3.89
N GLN A 172 -15.50 -21.78 -2.64
CA GLN A 172 -16.05 -21.19 -1.43
C GLN A 172 -14.97 -21.14 -0.36
N GLY A 173 -14.83 -20.01 0.31
CA GLY A 173 -13.94 -19.85 1.46
C GLY A 173 -14.42 -20.68 2.65
N ALA A 174 -13.47 -21.18 3.46
CA ALA A 174 -13.80 -21.97 4.65
C ALA A 174 -14.42 -21.13 5.79
N TRP A 175 -14.27 -19.80 5.74
CA TRP A 175 -14.71 -18.91 6.80
C TRP A 175 -16.14 -18.45 6.63
N ASN A 176 -16.80 -18.26 7.77
CA ASN A 176 -18.07 -17.56 7.81
C ASN A 176 -17.88 -16.05 7.60
N MET A 177 -18.99 -15.35 7.40
CA MET A 177 -18.97 -13.92 7.08
C MET A 177 -18.36 -13.07 8.21
N ASP A 178 -18.56 -13.45 9.48
CA ASP A 178 -18.08 -12.69 10.63
C ASP A 178 -16.56 -12.80 10.77
N GLN A 179 -16.01 -14.01 10.57
CA GLN A 179 -14.58 -14.27 10.52
C GLN A 179 -13.91 -13.47 9.40
N TYR A 180 -14.48 -13.49 8.20
CA TYR A 180 -13.97 -12.73 7.06
C TYR A 180 -14.04 -11.22 7.29
N THR A 181 -15.17 -10.73 7.83
CA THR A 181 -15.36 -9.32 8.16
C THR A 181 -14.33 -8.86 9.20
N ALA A 182 -14.10 -9.66 10.25
CA ALA A 182 -13.12 -9.35 11.28
C ALA A 182 -11.71 -9.25 10.68
N TYR A 183 -11.34 -10.18 9.80
CA TYR A 183 -10.05 -10.16 9.12
C TYR A 183 -9.89 -8.92 8.22
N GLU A 184 -10.82 -8.63 7.32
CA GLU A 184 -10.75 -7.47 6.42
C GLU A 184 -10.66 -6.15 7.19
N THR A 185 -11.41 -6.05 8.29
CA THR A 185 -11.48 -4.85 9.12
C THR A 185 -10.18 -4.62 9.90
N LEU A 186 -9.64 -5.66 10.53
CA LEU A 186 -8.56 -5.54 11.53
C LEU A 186 -7.16 -5.83 10.98
N SER A 187 -7.03 -6.67 9.96
CA SER A 187 -5.71 -7.10 9.46
C SER A 187 -4.82 -5.92 9.06
N ARG A 188 -5.37 -4.93 8.35
CA ARG A 188 -4.60 -3.77 7.87
C ARG A 188 -4.12 -2.85 9.01
N PRO A 189 -4.97 -2.40 9.95
CA PRO A 189 -4.51 -1.68 11.14
C PRO A 189 -3.52 -2.47 12.00
N VAL A 190 -3.77 -3.78 12.21
CA VAL A 190 -2.88 -4.63 13.01
C VAL A 190 -1.50 -4.77 12.36
N TRP A 191 -1.47 -5.01 11.05
CA TRP A 191 -0.22 -5.01 10.28
C TRP A 191 0.51 -3.66 10.37
N ALA A 192 -0.23 -2.54 10.23
CA ALA A 192 0.35 -1.21 10.35
C ALA A 192 0.95 -0.97 11.74
N CYS A 193 0.29 -1.40 12.81
CA CYS A 193 0.82 -1.34 14.17
C CYS A 193 2.07 -2.23 14.35
N ALA A 194 2.10 -3.42 13.76
CA ALA A 194 3.27 -4.30 13.81
C ALA A 194 4.48 -3.64 13.13
N VAL A 195 4.30 -3.08 11.93
CA VAL A 195 5.34 -2.31 11.22
C VAL A 195 5.72 -1.05 12.00
N ALA A 196 4.74 -0.36 12.59
CA ALA A 196 4.99 0.82 13.40
C ALA A 196 5.87 0.51 14.62
N TRP A 197 5.67 -0.65 15.26
CA TRP A 197 6.55 -1.13 16.32
C TRP A 197 7.98 -1.37 15.84
N VAL A 198 8.17 -2.02 14.69
CA VAL A 198 9.50 -2.24 14.09
C VAL A 198 10.21 -0.91 13.90
N ILE A 199 9.56 0.08 13.29
CA ILE A 199 10.12 1.41 13.07
C ILE A 199 10.44 2.09 14.41
N PHE A 200 9.50 2.08 15.36
CA PHE A 200 9.69 2.69 16.68
C PHE A 200 10.87 2.08 17.44
N ALA A 201 11.00 0.75 17.44
CA ALA A 201 12.09 0.03 18.09
C ALA A 201 13.45 0.32 17.42
N CYS A 202 13.51 0.36 16.09
CA CYS A 202 14.70 0.74 15.34
C CYS A 202 15.14 2.17 15.65
N CYS A 203 14.22 3.15 15.57
CA CYS A 203 14.53 4.55 15.87
C CYS A 203 14.92 4.78 17.33
N SER A 204 14.34 4.03 18.27
CA SER A 204 14.62 4.12 19.72
C SER A 204 15.89 3.38 20.15
N GLY A 205 16.67 2.83 19.22
CA GLY A 205 17.89 2.08 19.50
C GLY A 205 17.69 0.67 20.07
N SER A 206 16.45 0.17 20.08
CA SER A 206 16.07 -1.18 20.54
C SER A 206 15.88 -2.17 19.38
N GLY A 207 16.34 -1.82 18.18
CA GLY A 207 16.15 -2.63 16.96
C GLY A 207 17.21 -3.71 16.72
N GLY A 208 18.38 -3.63 17.36
CA GLY A 208 19.45 -4.63 17.24
C GLY A 208 19.77 -4.98 15.77
N PHE A 209 19.78 -6.29 15.47
CA PHE A 209 20.04 -6.81 14.12
C PHE A 209 19.04 -6.29 13.07
N VAL A 210 17.76 -6.16 13.42
CA VAL A 210 16.74 -5.69 12.49
C VAL A 210 17.05 -4.26 12.03
N ASN A 211 17.51 -3.40 12.94
CA ASN A 211 17.96 -2.06 12.56
C ASN A 211 19.18 -2.10 11.63
N THR A 212 20.17 -2.95 11.93
CA THR A 212 21.36 -3.11 11.06
C THR A 212 20.97 -3.53 9.64
N PHE A 213 20.07 -4.51 9.51
CA PHE A 213 19.60 -4.98 8.22
C PHE A 213 18.80 -3.91 7.47
N LEU A 214 17.82 -3.27 8.11
CA LEU A 214 16.95 -2.28 7.47
C LEU A 214 17.65 -0.95 7.16
N SER A 215 18.70 -0.59 7.90
CA SER A 215 19.51 0.61 7.64
C SER A 215 20.67 0.37 6.67
N TRP A 216 20.78 -0.83 6.10
CA TRP A 216 21.85 -1.13 5.14
C TRP A 216 21.77 -0.24 3.90
N SER A 217 22.90 0.39 3.55
CA SER A 217 22.98 1.34 2.43
C SER A 217 22.64 0.72 1.08
N GLY A 218 22.79 -0.60 0.92
CA GLY A 218 22.38 -1.36 -0.27
C GLY A 218 20.89 -1.23 -0.60
N TRP A 219 20.03 -0.94 0.39
CA TRP A 219 18.61 -0.69 0.15
C TRP A 219 18.32 0.68 -0.48
N THR A 220 19.23 1.65 -0.36
CA THR A 220 19.03 3.02 -0.85
C THR A 220 18.71 3.11 -2.34
N PRO A 221 19.46 2.48 -3.27
CA PRO A 221 19.10 2.52 -4.69
C PRO A 221 17.76 1.85 -4.96
N LEU A 222 17.48 0.70 -4.34
CA LEU A 222 16.22 -0.02 -4.52
C LEU A 222 15.02 0.78 -4.00
N SER A 223 15.17 1.43 -2.83
CA SER A 223 14.09 2.22 -2.22
C SER A 223 13.71 3.42 -3.08
N ARG A 224 14.68 4.08 -3.74
CA ARG A 224 14.42 5.18 -4.68
C ARG A 224 13.64 4.73 -5.93
N LEU A 225 13.81 3.49 -6.37
CA LEU A 225 13.11 2.95 -7.54
C LEU A 225 11.71 2.41 -7.23
N THR A 226 11.31 2.33 -5.96
CA THR A 226 10.04 1.69 -5.55
C THR A 226 8.81 2.34 -6.18
N TYR A 227 8.80 3.66 -6.38
CA TYR A 227 7.70 4.35 -7.05
C TYR A 227 7.55 3.89 -8.51
N GLY A 228 8.63 3.89 -9.29
CA GLY A 228 8.59 3.39 -10.66
C GLY A 228 8.27 1.89 -10.71
N VAL A 229 8.77 1.11 -9.75
CA VAL A 229 8.44 -0.33 -9.66
C VAL A 229 6.94 -0.51 -9.45
N TYR A 230 6.35 0.25 -8.54
CA TYR A 230 4.92 0.27 -8.32
C TYR A 230 4.14 0.68 -9.58
N LEU A 231 4.65 1.63 -10.37
CA LEU A 231 3.97 2.06 -11.59
C LEU A 231 4.00 0.98 -12.69
N PHE A 232 5.13 0.31 -12.89
CA PHE A 232 5.36 -0.57 -14.04
C PHE A 232 5.16 -2.07 -13.78
N HIS A 233 5.02 -2.52 -12.54
CA HIS A 233 4.97 -3.96 -12.24
C HIS A 233 3.85 -4.71 -12.98
N LEU A 234 2.62 -4.16 -13.01
CA LEU A 234 1.52 -4.80 -13.73
C LEU A 234 1.64 -4.69 -15.24
N ILE A 235 2.18 -3.59 -15.79
CA ILE A 235 2.50 -3.52 -17.22
C ILE A 235 3.50 -4.61 -17.60
N THR A 236 4.58 -4.73 -16.83
CA THR A 236 5.62 -5.75 -17.06
C THR A 236 5.02 -7.15 -16.98
N PHE A 237 4.18 -7.40 -15.96
CA PHE A 237 3.45 -8.66 -15.82
C PHE A 237 2.57 -8.97 -17.04
N PHE A 238 1.73 -8.03 -17.48
CA PHE A 238 0.83 -8.24 -18.62
C PHE A 238 1.59 -8.41 -19.93
N VAL A 239 2.66 -7.65 -20.17
CA VAL A 239 3.51 -7.82 -21.36
C VAL A 239 4.13 -9.22 -21.37
N LEU A 240 4.69 -9.68 -20.26
CA LEU A 240 5.25 -11.03 -20.18
C LEU A 240 4.19 -12.10 -20.42
N LEU A 241 2.99 -11.93 -19.85
CA LEU A 241 1.88 -12.87 -20.03
C LEU A 241 1.36 -12.88 -21.47
N ALA A 242 1.17 -11.71 -22.09
CA ALA A 242 0.69 -11.57 -23.46
C ALA A 242 1.66 -12.15 -24.50
N ASN A 243 2.96 -12.14 -24.20
CA ASN A 243 3.99 -12.74 -25.06
C ASN A 243 4.18 -14.25 -24.83
N ARG A 244 3.46 -14.89 -23.89
CA ARG A 244 3.49 -16.34 -23.73
C ARG A 244 2.70 -17.02 -24.85
N ILE A 245 3.36 -17.92 -25.56
CA ILE A 245 2.77 -18.68 -26.67
C ILE A 245 2.27 -20.06 -26.21
N THR A 246 2.77 -20.56 -25.08
CA THR A 246 2.37 -21.87 -24.52
C THR A 246 1.58 -21.72 -23.22
N PRO A 247 0.58 -22.57 -22.98
CA PRO A 247 -0.06 -22.69 -21.67
C PRO A 247 0.96 -23.07 -20.58
N PHE A 248 0.68 -22.70 -19.34
CA PHE A 248 1.50 -23.06 -18.18
C PHE A 248 0.62 -23.54 -17.03
N HIS A 249 1.18 -24.43 -16.19
CA HIS A 249 0.53 -24.85 -14.96
C HIS A 249 0.77 -23.81 -13.86
N ALA A 250 -0.31 -23.41 -13.17
CA ALA A 250 -0.27 -22.57 -11.98
C ALA A 250 0.23 -23.38 -10.77
N SER A 251 1.52 -23.70 -10.75
CA SER A 251 2.20 -24.31 -9.61
C SER A 251 2.94 -23.25 -8.78
N THR A 252 3.25 -23.56 -7.52
CA THR A 252 4.06 -22.70 -6.65
C THR A 252 5.40 -22.34 -7.29
N TRP A 253 6.00 -23.27 -8.04
CA TRP A 253 7.25 -23.04 -8.75
C TRP A 253 7.07 -22.01 -9.87
N THR A 254 6.07 -22.20 -10.73
CA THR A 254 5.79 -21.26 -11.84
C THR A 254 5.46 -19.87 -11.31
N MET A 255 4.72 -19.76 -10.20
CA MET A 255 4.39 -18.48 -9.58
C MET A 255 5.63 -17.80 -8.99
N THR A 256 6.54 -18.56 -8.37
CA THR A 256 7.81 -18.05 -7.86
C THR A 256 8.68 -17.53 -9.01
N ASP A 257 8.85 -18.32 -10.07
CA ASP A 257 9.63 -17.94 -11.26
C ASP A 257 9.10 -16.66 -11.92
N MET A 258 7.77 -16.57 -12.08
CA MET A 258 7.12 -15.39 -12.63
C MET A 258 7.30 -14.17 -11.73
N THR A 259 7.18 -14.33 -10.40
CA THR A 259 7.37 -13.24 -9.44
C THR A 259 8.79 -12.69 -9.49
N VAL A 260 9.80 -13.57 -9.51
CA VAL A 260 11.21 -13.16 -9.62
C VAL A 260 11.46 -12.44 -10.94
N SER A 261 10.99 -13.01 -12.05
CA SER A 261 11.16 -12.45 -13.39
C SER A 261 10.53 -11.06 -13.51
N VAL A 262 9.26 -10.91 -13.11
CA VAL A 262 8.54 -9.63 -13.13
C VAL A 262 9.24 -8.63 -12.22
N THR A 263 9.65 -9.02 -11.01
CA THR A 263 10.32 -8.12 -10.08
C THR A 263 11.62 -7.57 -10.67
N VAL A 264 12.51 -8.44 -11.14
CA VAL A 264 13.81 -8.05 -11.70
C VAL A 264 13.63 -7.13 -12.91
N LEU A 265 12.77 -7.51 -13.85
CA LEU A 265 12.52 -6.71 -15.06
C LEU A 265 11.87 -5.36 -14.72
N THR A 266 10.96 -5.33 -13.75
CA THR A 266 10.32 -4.09 -13.33
C THR A 266 11.30 -3.14 -12.67
N PHE A 267 12.26 -3.63 -11.88
CA PHE A 267 13.35 -2.79 -11.35
C PHE A 267 14.23 -2.21 -12.46
N MET A 268 14.51 -2.97 -13.52
CA MET A 268 15.25 -2.47 -14.68
C MET A 268 14.47 -1.38 -15.43
N VAL A 269 13.17 -1.59 -15.68
CA VAL A 269 12.29 -0.60 -16.32
C VAL A 269 12.18 0.66 -15.46
N SER A 270 11.97 0.49 -14.15
CA SER A 270 11.92 1.60 -13.18
C SER A 270 13.21 2.40 -13.15
N PHE A 271 14.37 1.74 -13.24
CA PHE A 271 15.66 2.41 -13.32
C PHE A 271 15.77 3.30 -14.56
N VAL A 272 15.42 2.79 -15.73
CA VAL A 272 15.40 3.57 -16.98
C VAL A 272 14.43 4.75 -16.87
N PHE A 273 13.23 4.52 -16.34
CA PHE A 273 12.24 5.57 -16.10
C PHE A 273 12.77 6.66 -15.16
N SER A 274 13.42 6.29 -14.06
CA SER A 274 13.94 7.23 -13.08
C SER A 274 15.04 8.12 -13.68
N LEU A 275 15.85 7.60 -14.60
CA LEU A 275 16.88 8.37 -15.31
C LEU A 275 16.30 9.31 -16.38
N LEU A 276 15.29 8.87 -17.12
CA LEU A 276 14.76 9.61 -18.28
C LEU A 276 13.66 10.60 -17.90
N VAL A 277 12.91 10.34 -16.84
CA VAL A 277 11.73 11.13 -16.47
C VAL A 277 11.91 11.73 -15.09
N GLU A 278 12.06 10.92 -14.05
CA GLU A 278 12.03 11.38 -12.66
C GLU A 278 13.21 12.31 -12.30
N SER A 279 14.44 11.95 -12.68
CA SER A 279 15.62 12.74 -12.37
C SER A 279 15.60 14.10 -13.09
N PRO A 280 15.27 14.18 -14.40
CA PRO A 280 15.09 15.45 -15.10
C PRO A 280 13.94 16.30 -14.54
N THR A 281 12.79 15.71 -14.21
CA THR A 281 11.66 16.48 -13.67
C THR A 281 11.97 17.06 -12.30
N LEU A 282 12.61 16.30 -11.40
CA LEU A 282 13.09 16.80 -10.12
C LEU A 282 14.15 17.90 -10.28
N GLY A 283 15.00 17.79 -11.31
CA GLY A 283 15.95 18.84 -11.68
C GLY A 283 15.25 20.12 -12.14
N LEU A 284 14.27 19.98 -13.02
CA LEU A 284 13.46 21.09 -13.55
C LEU A 284 12.63 21.76 -12.45
N GLU A 285 12.01 20.99 -11.56
CA GLU A 285 11.27 21.51 -10.40
C GLU A 285 12.17 22.39 -9.52
N LYS A 286 13.37 21.91 -9.19
CA LYS A 286 14.35 22.69 -8.40
C LYS A 286 14.77 23.99 -9.09
N LEU A 287 14.85 23.99 -10.42
CA LEU A 287 15.17 25.19 -11.20
C LEU A 287 13.99 26.17 -11.24
N LEU A 288 12.77 25.68 -11.45
CA LEU A 288 11.56 26.49 -11.59
C LEU A 288 11.08 27.07 -10.26
N LEU A 289 11.07 26.27 -9.19
CA LEU A 289 10.63 26.71 -7.86
C LEU A 289 11.73 27.43 -7.07
N GLY A 290 12.94 27.48 -7.63
CA GLY A 290 14.10 28.15 -7.04
C GLY A 290 14.64 27.41 -5.82
N SER A 291 15.97 27.34 -5.70
CA SER A 291 16.64 26.91 -4.48
C SER A 291 16.37 27.92 -3.35
N SER A 292 15.20 27.83 -2.70
CA SER A 292 14.98 28.45 -1.38
C SER A 292 15.65 27.61 -0.30
N ARG A 293 16.97 27.48 -0.42
CA ARG A 293 17.85 27.16 0.71
C ARG A 293 18.93 28.23 0.70
N GLY A 294 18.57 29.36 1.30
CA GLY A 294 19.51 30.40 1.65
C GLY A 294 20.74 29.79 2.31
N LYS A 295 21.90 30.19 1.79
CA LYS A 295 23.20 30.14 2.45
C LYS A 295 23.01 30.43 3.94
N LYS A 296 23.25 29.45 4.82
CA LYS A 296 23.78 29.78 6.14
C LYS A 296 25.25 30.09 5.91
N SER A 297 25.56 31.38 5.87
CA SER A 297 26.93 31.88 5.95
C SER A 297 27.53 31.50 7.29
N HIS A 298 28.82 31.14 7.26
CA HIS A 298 29.84 31.17 8.31
C HIS A 298 29.41 31.04 9.77
#